data_AF-A0A828T4A8-F1
#
_entry.id   AF-A0A828T4A8-F1
#
_cell.length_a   1.000
_cell.length_b   1.000
_cell.length_c   1.000
_cell.angle_alpha   90.00
_cell.angle_beta   90.00
_cell.angle_gamma   90.00
#
_symmetry.space_group_name_H-M   'P 1'
#
loop_
_entity.id
_entity.type
_entity.pdbx_description
1 polymer ?
#
loop_
_entity_poly.entity_id
_entity_poly.type
_entity_poly.pdbx_seq_one_letter_code
_entity_poly.pdbx_strand_id
1 'polypeptide(L)'
;MNTLKLEMENCYGTQKIQQDIDFSKNNVAVIYAPNGTMKSSFAKTFEAIRDGKTVEEKVYGCKSKYSITDETSTAISPESIMVINPFDENAYENQGTLMANETLRRQYIQIYKSIDQSREAMFGKIKASLKYSSRSSFDAESSMLNDWGYTKKDLFLCLKEIENKLNNSELQCSLKEEELDYNTLFNSKVYSMVTSGKTSELIEEYEKKYSELLEKSLYMQKGVIDHNNYANISDSLGNNGFFGAKNEIRLVAKDGSTSVTLRTQDELNELIKKKKNRC
;
A
#
# COMPACT_ATOMS: atom_id res chain seq x y z
N MET A 1 -13.91 45.37 17.84
CA MET A 1 -12.90 45.71 18.86
C MET A 1 -11.96 46.72 18.26
N ASN A 2 -12.04 47.96 18.74
CA ASN A 2 -11.21 49.07 18.29
C ASN A 2 -10.03 49.30 19.24
N THR A 3 -10.14 48.91 20.51
CA THR A 3 -9.05 49.05 21.48
C THR A 3 -9.02 47.85 22.41
N LEU A 4 -7.83 47.32 22.62
CA LEU A 4 -7.57 46.23 23.55
C LEU A 4 -6.79 46.75 24.75
N LYS A 5 -7.40 46.73 25.93
CA LYS A 5 -6.77 47.13 27.18
C LYS A 5 -6.10 45.92 27.82
N LEU A 6 -4.79 46.01 28.05
CA LEU A 6 -3.99 44.94 28.64
C LEU A 6 -3.45 45.39 29.99
N GLU A 7 -3.95 44.76 31.05
CA GLU A 7 -3.37 44.86 32.39
C GLU A 7 -2.95 43.47 32.84
N MET A 8 -1.66 43.25 33.01
CA MET A 8 -1.11 41.95 33.41
C MET A 8 -0.03 42.17 34.46
N GLU A 9 -0.02 41.37 35.51
CA GLU A 9 0.93 41.42 36.60
C GLU A 9 1.32 40.01 37.01
N ASN A 10 2.63 39.73 37.09
CA ASN A 10 3.18 38.43 37.49
C ASN A 10 2.69 37.24 36.64
N CYS A 11 2.53 37.40 35.33
CA CYS A 11 2.06 36.33 34.42
C CYS A 11 3.25 35.64 33.73
N TYR A 12 3.52 34.37 34.07
CA TYR A 12 4.58 33.56 33.47
C TYR A 12 5.96 34.25 33.38
N GLY A 13 6.32 35.06 34.37
CA GLY A 13 7.59 35.82 34.43
C GLY A 13 7.50 37.28 33.97
N THR A 14 6.35 37.72 33.48
CA THR A 14 6.10 39.15 33.20
C THR A 14 5.76 39.87 34.49
N GLN A 15 6.56 40.86 34.90
CA GLN A 15 6.32 41.62 36.12
C GLN A 15 5.05 42.47 36.05
N LYS A 16 4.97 43.39 35.08
CA LYS A 16 3.80 44.25 34.87
C LYS A 16 3.72 44.74 33.43
N ILE A 17 2.53 44.65 32.82
CA ILE A 17 2.16 45.30 31.56
C ILE A 17 0.89 46.08 31.84
N GLN A 18 0.87 47.35 31.44
CA GLN A 18 -0.33 48.17 31.43
C GLN A 18 -0.29 48.99 30.15
N GLN A 19 -0.96 48.52 29.11
CA GLN A 19 -0.91 49.14 27.79
C GLN A 19 -2.20 48.89 27.01
N ASP A 20 -2.62 49.92 26.28
CA ASP A 20 -3.77 49.84 25.37
C ASP A 20 -3.25 49.69 23.93
N ILE A 21 -3.75 48.69 23.21
CA ILE A 21 -3.47 48.48 21.79
C ILE A 21 -4.64 49.02 20.98
N ASP A 22 -4.38 50.03 20.16
CA ASP A 22 -5.36 50.62 19.26
C ASP A 22 -5.40 49.88 17.92
N PHE A 23 -6.56 49.31 17.59
CA PHE A 23 -6.87 48.62 16.34
C PHE A 23 -7.77 49.45 15.41
N SER A 24 -8.09 50.71 15.76
CA SER A 24 -9.01 51.56 14.98
C SER A 24 -8.54 51.82 13.54
N LYS A 25 -7.22 51.90 13.33
CA LYS A 25 -6.59 52.16 12.02
C LYS A 25 -6.12 50.90 11.30
N ASN A 26 -5.80 49.84 12.03
CA ASN A 26 -5.25 48.60 11.47
C ASN A 26 -5.58 47.42 12.40
N ASN A 27 -5.86 46.25 11.82
CA ASN A 27 -6.20 45.04 12.58
C ASN A 27 -4.98 44.23 13.04
N VAL A 28 -3.76 44.77 12.86
CA VAL A 28 -2.49 44.12 13.21
C VAL A 28 -1.69 45.01 14.14
N ALA A 29 -1.19 44.41 15.23
CA ALA A 29 -0.25 45.05 16.14
C ALA A 29 1.05 44.24 16.21
N VAL A 30 2.20 44.94 16.19
CA VAL A 30 3.52 44.32 16.32
C VAL A 30 4.07 44.62 17.71
N ILE A 31 4.29 43.57 18.50
CA ILE A 31 4.84 43.66 19.84
C ILE A 31 6.33 43.32 19.77
N TYR A 32 7.20 44.29 20.06
CA TYR A 32 8.64 44.10 20.12
C TYR A 32 9.13 44.16 21.56
N ALA A 33 9.91 43.17 21.97
CA ALA A 33 10.58 43.15 23.27
C ALA A 33 11.92 42.40 23.16
N PRO A 34 12.89 42.63 24.07
CA PRO A 34 14.14 41.88 24.11
C PRO A 34 13.95 40.37 24.35
N ASN A 35 14.99 39.57 24.17
CA ASN A 35 14.93 38.13 24.49
C ASN A 35 14.88 37.91 26.01
N GLY A 36 14.11 36.91 26.44
CA GLY A 36 13.97 36.55 27.86
C GLY A 36 13.08 37.47 28.70
N THR A 37 12.36 38.42 28.09
CA THR A 37 11.54 39.40 28.84
C THR A 37 10.06 39.00 28.91
N MET A 38 9.36 39.04 27.78
CA MET A 38 7.89 39.06 27.79
C MET A 38 7.23 38.28 26.66
N LYS A 39 7.85 38.21 25.45
CA LYS A 39 7.16 37.72 24.24
C LYS A 39 6.54 36.33 24.42
N SER A 40 7.32 35.38 24.94
CA SER A 40 6.86 34.01 25.19
C SER A 40 5.88 33.93 26.35
N SER A 41 6.05 34.74 27.40
CA SER A 41 5.17 34.80 28.56
C SER A 41 3.80 35.41 28.21
N PHE A 42 3.80 36.40 27.33
CA PHE A 42 2.60 37.02 26.77
C PHE A 42 1.80 35.97 25.98
N ALA A 43 2.42 35.28 25.03
CA ALA A 43 1.78 34.20 24.27
C ALA A 43 1.19 33.11 25.19
N LYS A 44 1.95 32.65 26.19
CA LYS A 44 1.50 31.66 27.18
C LYS A 44 0.32 32.15 28.04
N THR A 45 0.24 33.45 28.31
CA THR A 45 -0.89 33.99 29.07
C THR A 45 -2.18 33.92 28.26
N PHE A 46 -2.15 34.31 26.99
CA PHE A 46 -3.30 34.17 26.08
C PHE A 46 -3.67 32.70 25.84
N GLU A 47 -2.68 31.82 25.75
CA GLU A 47 -2.90 30.37 25.64
C GLU A 47 -3.59 29.80 26.88
N ALA A 48 -3.18 30.20 28.08
CA ALA A 48 -3.83 29.78 29.32
C ALA A 48 -5.28 30.29 29.42
N ILE A 49 -5.55 31.52 28.99
CA ILE A 49 -6.91 32.08 28.95
C ILE A 49 -7.79 31.29 27.98
N ARG A 50 -7.28 30.99 26.77
CA ARG A 50 -7.98 30.15 25.77
C ARG A 50 -8.35 28.78 26.34
N ASP A 51 -7.41 28.14 27.03
CA ASP A 51 -7.59 26.79 27.58
C ASP A 51 -8.37 26.75 28.91
N GLY A 52 -8.79 27.91 29.44
CA GLY A 52 -9.42 28.00 30.75
C GLY A 52 -8.51 27.60 31.92
N LYS A 53 -7.18 27.63 31.71
CA LYS A 53 -6.17 27.30 32.73
C LYS A 53 -5.88 28.53 33.59
N THR A 54 -5.50 28.28 34.85
CA THR A 54 -5.05 29.35 35.76
C THR A 54 -3.70 29.90 35.30
N VAL A 55 -3.64 31.21 35.06
CA VAL A 55 -2.39 31.92 34.83
C VAL A 55 -1.56 31.89 36.11
N GLU A 56 -0.32 31.43 36.01
CA GLU A 56 0.60 31.26 37.13
C GLU A 56 1.91 32.03 36.93
N GLU A 57 2.56 32.35 38.04
CA GLU A 57 3.90 32.93 38.09
C GLU A 57 4.90 31.77 38.32
N LYS A 58 5.99 31.73 37.56
CA LYS A 58 6.91 30.58 37.53
C LYS A 58 8.23 30.77 38.29
N VAL A 59 8.55 31.98 38.74
CA VAL A 59 9.88 32.36 39.22
C VAL A 59 9.92 32.58 40.73
N TYR A 60 8.92 33.24 41.30
CA TYR A 60 8.87 33.74 42.68
C TYR A 60 7.60 33.36 43.47
N GLY A 61 6.64 32.67 42.85
CA GLY A 61 5.40 32.23 43.49
C GLY A 61 4.43 33.38 43.80
N CYS A 62 4.52 34.48 43.06
CA CYS A 62 3.62 35.63 43.26
C CYS A 62 2.21 35.35 42.70
N LYS A 63 1.19 36.03 43.25
CA LYS A 63 -0.17 35.96 42.69
C LYS A 63 -0.22 36.67 41.34
N SER A 64 -0.54 35.93 40.29
CA SER A 64 -0.79 36.48 38.96
C SER A 64 -2.12 37.23 38.93
N LYS A 65 -2.14 38.39 38.25
CA LYS A 65 -3.36 39.15 37.97
C LYS A 65 -3.37 39.51 36.50
N TYR A 66 -4.51 39.38 35.86
CA TYR A 66 -4.69 39.85 34.50
C TYR A 66 -6.10 40.42 34.33
N SER A 67 -6.22 41.43 33.48
CA SER A 67 -7.45 42.02 32.99
C SER A 67 -7.23 42.37 31.52
N ILE A 68 -7.95 41.68 30.64
CA ILE A 68 -7.88 41.85 29.19
C ILE A 68 -9.30 42.16 28.72
N THR A 69 -9.52 43.43 28.35
CA THR A 69 -10.86 43.95 28.04
C THR A 69 -10.86 44.78 26.78
N ASP A 70 -12.03 44.87 26.14
CA ASP A 70 -12.26 45.72 24.98
C ASP A 70 -12.60 47.19 25.37
N GLU A 71 -12.93 48.00 24.36
CA GLU A 71 -13.37 49.39 24.54
C GLU A 71 -14.59 49.57 25.46
N THR A 72 -15.42 48.53 25.63
CA THR A 72 -16.62 48.53 26.48
C THR A 72 -16.38 47.96 27.88
N SER A 73 -15.13 47.65 28.22
CA SER A 73 -14.75 46.92 29.44
C SER A 73 -15.31 45.49 29.52
N THR A 74 -15.64 44.90 28.37
CA THR A 74 -16.04 43.49 28.28
C THR A 74 -14.80 42.62 28.14
N ALA A 75 -14.74 41.53 28.92
CA ALA A 75 -13.64 40.56 28.84
C ALA A 75 -13.66 39.81 27.50
N ILE A 76 -12.48 39.54 26.94
CA ILE A 76 -12.37 38.77 25.70
C ILE A 76 -12.83 37.32 25.94
N SER A 77 -13.69 36.80 25.07
CA SER A 77 -14.10 35.40 25.11
C SER A 77 -12.90 34.48 24.82
N PRO A 78 -12.64 33.46 25.65
CA PRO A 78 -11.59 32.45 25.40
C PRO A 78 -11.66 31.85 23.99
N GLU A 79 -12.87 31.68 23.45
CA GLU A 79 -13.14 31.11 22.12
C GLU A 79 -12.64 32.01 20.98
N SER A 80 -12.46 33.30 21.23
CA SER A 80 -11.97 34.28 20.25
C SER A 80 -10.45 34.41 20.23
N ILE A 81 -9.74 33.68 21.10
CA ILE A 81 -8.28 33.76 21.24
C ILE A 81 -7.62 32.59 20.51
N MET A 82 -6.75 32.89 19.54
CA MET A 82 -5.91 31.91 18.86
C MET A 82 -4.43 32.28 19.03
N VAL A 83 -3.65 31.37 19.60
CA VAL A 83 -2.20 31.51 19.77
C VAL A 83 -1.51 30.49 18.86
N ILE A 84 -0.64 30.96 17.97
CA ILE A 84 0.16 30.13 17.07
C ILE A 84 1.60 30.13 17.58
N ASN A 85 2.10 28.98 18.02
CA ASN A 85 3.47 28.82 18.50
C ASN A 85 4.34 28.20 17.41
N PRO A 86 5.38 28.90 16.90
CA PRO A 86 6.24 28.36 15.84
C PRO A 86 7.09 27.16 16.28
N PHE A 87 7.19 26.90 17.60
CA PHE A 87 7.93 25.76 18.15
C PHE A 87 7.06 24.52 18.38
N ASP A 88 5.75 24.59 18.08
CA ASP A 88 4.92 23.40 17.98
C ASP A 88 5.16 22.79 16.59
N GLU A 89 5.99 21.75 16.52
CA GLU A 89 6.45 21.06 15.30
C GLU A 89 5.32 20.52 14.38
N ASN A 90 4.06 20.65 14.78
CA ASN A 90 2.92 20.04 14.10
C ASN A 90 2.11 21.01 13.22
N ALA A 91 2.75 22.07 12.70
CA ALA A 91 2.19 22.99 11.72
C ALA A 91 2.37 22.44 10.29
N TYR A 92 1.71 21.32 9.96
CA TYR A 92 1.55 20.88 8.58
C TYR A 92 0.28 21.48 7.96
N GLU A 93 0.42 21.91 6.71
CA GLU A 93 -0.56 22.62 5.90
C GLU A 93 -1.92 21.89 5.80
N ASN A 94 -3.00 22.68 5.79
CA ASN A 94 -4.39 22.33 5.43
C ASN A 94 -5.38 21.80 6.48
N GLN A 95 -5.25 22.10 7.78
CA GLN A 95 -6.25 21.64 8.77
C GLN A 95 -6.77 22.70 9.78
N GLY A 96 -6.86 23.98 9.41
CA GLY A 96 -7.28 25.06 10.32
C GLY A 96 -8.58 24.81 11.11
N THR A 97 -9.55 24.08 10.55
CA THR A 97 -10.87 23.86 11.17
C THR A 97 -10.89 22.72 12.20
N LEU A 98 -10.01 21.72 12.08
CA LEU A 98 -9.91 20.61 13.05
C LEU A 98 -9.10 20.99 14.30
N MET A 99 -8.43 22.16 14.29
CA MET A 99 -7.54 22.62 15.36
C MET A 99 -8.26 23.19 16.58
N ALA A 100 -9.58 23.42 16.51
CA ALA A 100 -10.36 23.94 17.64
C ALA A 100 -10.67 22.87 18.72
N ASN A 101 -10.60 21.58 18.38
CA ASN A 101 -10.87 20.48 19.30
C ASN A 101 -9.73 19.45 19.28
N GLU A 102 -8.88 19.49 20.30
CA GLU A 102 -7.70 18.63 20.42
C GLU A 102 -8.06 17.13 20.47
N THR A 103 -9.21 16.77 21.06
CA THR A 103 -9.67 15.39 21.13
C THR A 103 -10.02 14.85 19.75
N LEU A 104 -10.78 15.61 18.96
CA LEU A 104 -11.13 15.24 17.58
C LEU A 104 -9.89 15.16 16.69
N ARG A 105 -8.93 16.07 16.87
CA ARG A 105 -7.65 16.03 16.14
C ARG A 105 -6.86 14.76 16.44
N ARG A 106 -6.73 14.37 17.71
CA ARG A 106 -6.02 13.13 18.10
C ARG A 106 -6.69 11.90 17.49
N GLN A 107 -8.03 11.81 17.57
CA GLN A 107 -8.78 10.72 16.96
C GLN A 107 -8.55 10.66 15.44
N TYR A 108 -8.63 11.80 14.76
CA TYR A 108 -8.37 11.89 13.32
C TYR A 108 -6.98 11.39 12.94
N ILE A 109 -5.93 11.88 13.63
CA ILE A 109 -4.54 11.47 13.36
C ILE A 109 -4.37 9.96 13.59
N GLN A 110 -4.97 9.43 14.66
CA GLN A 110 -4.89 8.02 14.99
C GLN A 110 -5.58 7.14 13.94
N ILE A 111 -6.73 7.57 13.42
CA ILE A 111 -7.44 6.87 12.34
C ILE A 111 -6.57 6.86 11.07
N TYR A 112 -6.03 8.01 10.65
CA TYR A 112 -5.19 8.09 9.46
C TYR A 112 -3.92 7.23 9.59
N LYS A 113 -3.28 7.25 10.75
CA LYS A 113 -2.13 6.39 11.03
C LYS A 113 -2.49 4.90 10.95
N SER A 114 -3.64 4.52 11.48
CA SER A 114 -4.11 3.13 11.43
C SER A 114 -4.41 2.66 10.00
N ILE A 115 -5.01 3.53 9.17
CA ILE A 115 -5.27 3.24 7.75
C ILE A 115 -3.94 3.03 7.02
N ASP A 116 -2.98 3.92 7.25
CA ASP A 116 -1.68 3.87 6.57
C ASP A 116 -0.89 2.61 6.91
N GLN A 117 -0.85 2.26 8.20
CA GLN A 117 -0.23 1.01 8.67
C GLN A 117 -0.91 -0.23 8.08
N SER A 118 -2.24 -0.22 7.95
CA SER A 118 -2.99 -1.33 7.36
C SER A 118 -2.69 -1.48 5.86
N ARG A 119 -2.59 -0.34 5.15
CA ARG A 119 -2.19 -0.30 3.74
C ARG A 119 -0.80 -0.89 3.54
N GLU A 120 0.19 -0.44 4.31
CA GLU A 120 1.57 -0.95 4.22
C GLU A 120 1.64 -2.45 4.52
N ALA A 121 0.91 -2.91 5.54
CA ALA A 121 0.87 -4.33 5.90
C ALA A 121 0.24 -5.19 4.80
N MET A 122 -0.83 -4.72 4.16
CA MET A 122 -1.49 -5.40 3.04
C MET A 122 -0.54 -5.56 1.85
N PHE A 123 0.07 -4.46 1.38
CA PHE A 123 1.02 -4.52 0.26
C PHE A 123 2.28 -5.32 0.61
N GLY A 124 2.71 -5.32 1.87
CA GLY A 124 3.79 -6.20 2.35
C GLY A 124 3.46 -7.69 2.17
N LYS A 125 2.23 -8.10 2.49
CA LYS A 125 1.77 -9.49 2.28
C LYS A 125 1.67 -9.83 0.79
N ILE A 126 1.16 -8.92 -0.03
CA ILE A 126 1.07 -9.11 -1.49
C ILE A 126 2.46 -9.32 -2.09
N LYS A 127 3.44 -8.46 -1.74
CA LYS A 127 4.83 -8.62 -2.19
C LYS A 127 5.41 -9.98 -1.81
N ALA A 128 5.13 -10.44 -0.58
CA ALA A 128 5.61 -11.74 -0.10
C ALA A 128 4.95 -12.92 -0.86
N SER A 129 3.65 -12.86 -1.14
CA SER A 129 2.95 -13.88 -1.95
C SER A 129 3.54 -13.93 -3.37
N LEU A 130 3.82 -12.77 -3.97
CA LEU A 130 4.47 -12.63 -5.28
C LEU A 130 5.98 -12.97 -5.30
N LYS A 131 6.53 -13.55 -4.22
CA LYS A 131 7.94 -13.94 -4.05
C LYS A 131 8.96 -12.82 -4.16
N TYR A 132 8.54 -11.56 -4.01
CA TYR A 132 9.47 -10.44 -3.89
C TYR A 132 10.07 -10.38 -2.48
N SER A 133 11.39 -10.13 -2.40
CA SER A 133 12.03 -9.88 -1.11
C SER A 133 11.57 -8.55 -0.50
N SER A 134 11.69 -8.41 0.83
CA SER A 134 11.41 -7.15 1.53
C SER A 134 12.31 -5.98 1.10
N ARG A 135 13.46 -6.27 0.46
CA ARG A 135 14.39 -5.29 -0.10
C ARG A 135 14.15 -5.00 -1.58
N SER A 136 13.15 -5.64 -2.19
CA SER A 136 12.81 -5.40 -3.59
C SER A 136 12.33 -3.97 -3.77
N SER A 137 12.83 -3.29 -4.80
CA SER A 137 12.32 -2.00 -5.25
C SER A 137 10.98 -2.11 -6.00
N PHE A 138 10.41 -3.31 -6.09
CA PHE A 138 9.12 -3.52 -6.73
C PHE A 138 8.02 -2.74 -6.00
N ASP A 139 7.39 -1.83 -6.72
CA ASP A 139 6.27 -1.03 -6.24
C ASP A 139 4.96 -1.73 -6.63
N ALA A 140 4.49 -2.60 -5.73
CA ALA A 140 3.25 -3.34 -5.90
C ALA A 140 2.02 -2.42 -5.97
N GLU A 141 2.03 -1.30 -5.24
CA GLU A 141 0.93 -0.34 -5.22
C GLU A 141 0.80 0.35 -6.59
N SER A 142 1.89 0.93 -7.09
CA SER A 142 1.86 1.59 -8.41
C SER A 142 1.60 0.60 -9.55
N SER A 143 2.13 -0.62 -9.46
CA SER A 143 1.90 -1.64 -10.50
C SER A 143 0.43 -2.04 -10.55
N MET A 144 -0.18 -2.36 -9.41
CA MET A 144 -1.61 -2.66 -9.32
C MET A 144 -2.47 -1.51 -9.84
N LEU A 145 -2.15 -0.26 -9.47
CA LEU A 145 -2.90 0.90 -9.94
C LEU A 145 -2.82 1.06 -11.46
N ASN A 146 -1.63 0.90 -12.04
CA ASN A 146 -1.45 0.96 -13.50
C ASN A 146 -2.22 -0.15 -14.22
N ASP A 147 -2.20 -1.37 -13.69
CA ASP A 147 -2.91 -2.52 -14.27
C ASP A 147 -4.43 -2.31 -14.30
N TRP A 148 -4.96 -1.59 -13.31
CA TRP A 148 -6.38 -1.24 -13.21
C TRP A 148 -6.74 0.13 -13.79
N GLY A 149 -5.76 0.89 -14.32
CA GLY A 149 -5.97 2.21 -14.93
C GLY A 149 -6.26 3.35 -13.94
N TYR A 150 -5.87 3.21 -12.68
CA TYR A 150 -6.09 4.19 -11.61
C TYR A 150 -4.84 5.01 -11.28
N THR A 151 -5.03 6.18 -10.66
CA THR A 151 -3.93 6.99 -10.13
C THR A 151 -3.72 6.74 -8.63
N LYS A 152 -2.58 7.19 -8.08
CA LYS A 152 -2.31 7.10 -6.63
C LYS A 152 -3.36 7.75 -5.74
N LYS A 153 -4.09 8.75 -6.25
CA LYS A 153 -5.17 9.42 -5.51
C LYS A 153 -6.42 8.54 -5.39
N ASP A 154 -6.57 7.59 -6.31
CA ASP A 154 -7.75 6.75 -6.45
C ASP A 154 -7.55 5.36 -5.83
N LEU A 155 -6.50 5.18 -5.02
CA LEU A 155 -6.15 3.89 -4.42
C LEU A 155 -7.33 3.21 -3.74
N PHE A 156 -8.06 3.94 -2.90
CA PHE A 156 -9.20 3.38 -2.16
C PHE A 156 -10.39 3.05 -3.07
N LEU A 157 -10.55 3.77 -4.19
CA LEU A 157 -11.58 3.46 -5.19
C LEU A 157 -11.23 2.15 -5.91
N CYS A 158 -9.97 2.00 -6.34
CA CYS A 158 -9.45 0.78 -6.94
C CYS A 158 -9.62 -0.43 -6.00
N LEU A 159 -9.23 -0.29 -4.73
CA LEU A 159 -9.39 -1.36 -3.73
C LEU A 159 -10.85 -1.77 -3.53
N LYS A 160 -11.79 -0.82 -3.54
CA LYS A 160 -13.22 -1.11 -3.44
C LYS A 160 -13.74 -1.83 -4.67
N GLU A 161 -13.26 -1.48 -5.86
CA GLU A 161 -13.61 -2.21 -7.09
C GLU A 161 -13.08 -3.65 -7.06
N ILE A 162 -11.84 -3.85 -6.62
CA ILE A 162 -11.24 -5.17 -6.42
C ILE A 162 -12.07 -5.97 -5.43
N GLU A 163 -12.44 -5.39 -4.29
CA GLU A 163 -13.26 -6.05 -3.26
C GLU A 163 -14.60 -6.54 -3.81
N ASN A 164 -15.29 -5.70 -4.59
CA ASN A 164 -16.56 -6.09 -5.22
C ASN A 164 -16.39 -7.23 -6.24
N LYS A 165 -15.22 -7.32 -6.85
CA LYS A 165 -14.89 -8.30 -7.88
C LYS A 165 -14.29 -9.60 -7.32
N LEU A 166 -13.77 -9.62 -6.10
CA LEU A 166 -13.20 -10.82 -5.46
C LEU A 166 -14.18 -12.00 -5.40
N ASN A 167 -15.47 -11.73 -5.29
CA ASN A 167 -16.51 -12.77 -5.24
C ASN A 167 -17.00 -13.23 -6.63
N ASN A 168 -16.48 -12.65 -7.72
CA ASN A 168 -16.86 -13.05 -9.07
C ASN A 168 -16.06 -14.30 -9.48
N SER A 169 -16.78 -15.38 -9.80
CA SER A 169 -16.23 -16.65 -10.30
C SER A 169 -15.39 -16.48 -11.57
N GLU A 170 -15.62 -15.45 -12.38
CA GLU A 170 -14.84 -15.16 -13.60
C GLU A 170 -13.39 -14.74 -13.32
N LEU A 171 -13.10 -14.26 -12.12
CA LEU A 171 -11.75 -13.85 -11.72
C LEU A 171 -11.00 -14.96 -10.95
N GLN A 172 -11.59 -16.14 -10.82
CA GLN A 172 -10.89 -17.27 -10.23
C GLN A 172 -9.85 -17.81 -11.20
N CYS A 173 -8.59 -17.60 -10.85
CA CYS A 173 -7.47 -18.22 -11.54
C CYS A 173 -7.30 -19.66 -11.05
N SER A 174 -7.15 -20.61 -11.98
CA SER A 174 -6.85 -22.01 -11.64
C SER A 174 -5.41 -22.24 -11.16
N LEU A 175 -4.54 -21.23 -11.29
CA LEU A 175 -3.15 -21.29 -10.85
C LEU A 175 -3.08 -21.06 -9.35
N LYS A 176 -2.33 -21.91 -8.65
CA LYS A 176 -2.07 -21.72 -7.21
C LYS A 176 -0.99 -20.66 -7.01
N GLU A 177 -1.09 -19.89 -5.92
CA GLU A 177 -0.10 -18.86 -5.56
C GLU A 177 1.33 -19.41 -5.46
N GLU A 178 1.48 -20.70 -5.15
CA GLU A 178 2.78 -21.37 -5.03
C GLU A 178 3.44 -21.71 -6.37
N GLU A 179 2.66 -21.74 -7.46
CA GLU A 179 3.11 -22.12 -8.79
C GLU A 179 3.66 -20.92 -9.60
N LEU A 180 3.45 -19.69 -9.11
CA LEU A 180 3.83 -18.46 -9.79
C LEU A 180 4.92 -17.69 -9.03
N ASP A 181 6.15 -17.74 -9.55
CA ASP A 181 7.20 -16.82 -9.14
C ASP A 181 7.15 -15.54 -9.99
N TYR A 182 6.37 -14.57 -9.51
CA TYR A 182 6.15 -13.31 -10.22
C TYR A 182 7.44 -12.52 -10.43
N ASN A 183 8.37 -12.58 -9.48
CA ASN A 183 9.67 -11.91 -9.58
C ASN A 183 10.55 -12.53 -10.68
N THR A 184 10.51 -13.85 -10.85
CA THR A 184 11.24 -14.53 -11.92
C THR A 184 10.61 -14.30 -13.29
N LEU A 185 9.27 -14.31 -13.38
CA LEU A 185 8.54 -14.17 -14.64
C LEU A 185 8.47 -12.72 -15.12
N PHE A 186 8.15 -11.78 -14.23
CA PHE A 186 7.88 -10.38 -14.55
C PHE A 186 9.01 -9.50 -14.05
N ASN A 187 10.18 -9.62 -14.69
CA ASN A 187 11.30 -8.72 -14.48
C ASN A 187 11.68 -7.97 -15.76
N SER A 188 12.41 -6.87 -15.59
CA SER A 188 12.82 -5.98 -16.69
C SER A 188 13.66 -6.69 -17.75
N LYS A 189 14.44 -7.70 -17.38
CA LYS A 189 15.22 -8.49 -18.34
C LYS A 189 14.32 -9.35 -19.21
N VAL A 190 13.36 -10.06 -18.63
CA VAL A 190 12.36 -10.84 -19.36
C VAL A 190 11.54 -9.92 -20.26
N TYR A 191 11.07 -8.78 -19.74
CA TYR A 191 10.35 -7.79 -20.54
C TYR A 191 11.18 -7.30 -21.74
N SER A 192 12.46 -6.97 -21.52
CA SER A 192 13.36 -6.57 -22.60
C SER A 192 13.61 -7.70 -23.60
N MET A 193 13.75 -8.95 -23.13
CA MET A 193 13.98 -10.12 -23.97
C MET A 193 12.78 -10.43 -24.87
N VAL A 194 11.57 -10.24 -24.36
CA VAL A 194 10.32 -10.40 -25.11
C VAL A 194 10.12 -9.25 -26.10
N THR A 195 10.42 -8.00 -25.71
CA THR A 195 10.10 -6.81 -26.51
C THR A 195 11.15 -6.47 -27.56
N SER A 196 12.44 -6.74 -27.30
CA SER A 196 13.55 -6.25 -28.15
C SER A 196 14.08 -7.27 -29.17
N GLY A 197 13.58 -8.50 -29.17
CA GLY A 197 14.11 -9.58 -30.02
C GLY A 197 13.03 -10.41 -30.73
N LYS A 198 13.48 -11.37 -31.53
CA LYS A 198 12.61 -12.40 -32.17
C LYS A 198 12.11 -13.47 -31.19
N THR A 199 12.29 -13.26 -29.88
CA THR A 199 11.94 -14.24 -28.85
C THR A 199 10.45 -14.53 -28.85
N SER A 200 9.59 -13.51 -29.02
CA SER A 200 8.14 -13.74 -29.10
C SER A 200 7.78 -14.54 -30.36
N GLU A 201 8.39 -14.21 -31.50
CA GLU A 201 8.19 -14.93 -32.76
C GLU A 201 8.64 -16.40 -32.64
N LEU A 202 9.79 -16.66 -32.00
CA LEU A 202 10.31 -18.01 -31.76
C LEU A 202 9.48 -18.80 -30.76
N ILE A 203 8.94 -18.15 -29.72
CA ILE A 203 8.00 -18.78 -28.78
C ILE A 203 6.69 -19.12 -29.50
N GLU A 204 6.18 -18.22 -30.34
CA GLU A 204 4.97 -18.46 -31.12
C GLU A 204 5.19 -19.57 -32.16
N GLU A 205 6.35 -19.59 -32.83
CA GLU A 205 6.71 -20.66 -33.77
C GLU A 205 6.86 -22.00 -33.05
N TYR A 206 7.48 -22.01 -31.86
CA TYR A 206 7.57 -23.19 -31.01
C TYR A 206 6.18 -23.67 -30.56
N GLU A 207 5.30 -22.78 -30.11
CA GLU A 207 3.96 -23.16 -29.67
C GLU A 207 3.09 -23.67 -30.83
N LYS A 208 3.22 -23.06 -32.03
CA LYS A 208 2.55 -23.53 -33.25
C LYS A 208 3.06 -24.92 -33.63
N LYS A 209 4.38 -25.11 -33.72
CA LYS A 209 4.96 -26.44 -34.00
C LYS A 209 4.55 -27.46 -32.95
N TYR A 210 4.59 -27.11 -31.67
CA TYR A 210 4.16 -27.99 -30.59
C TYR A 210 2.68 -28.36 -30.70
N SER A 211 1.81 -27.40 -30.99
CA SER A 211 0.37 -27.63 -31.14
C SER A 211 0.05 -28.47 -32.39
N GLU A 212 0.67 -28.16 -33.54
CA GLU A 212 0.54 -28.95 -34.77
C GLU A 212 1.01 -30.40 -34.58
N LEU A 213 2.08 -30.61 -33.81
CA LEU A 213 2.62 -31.93 -33.52
C LEU A 213 1.71 -32.71 -32.57
N LEU A 214 1.12 -32.05 -31.57
CA LEU A 214 0.12 -32.66 -30.70
C LEU A 214 -1.16 -33.00 -31.47
N GLU A 215 -1.59 -32.19 -32.43
CA GLU A 215 -2.74 -32.49 -33.29
C GLU A 215 -2.47 -33.67 -34.23
N LYS A 216 -1.26 -33.78 -34.79
CA LYS A 216 -0.84 -34.93 -35.61
C LYS A 216 -0.56 -36.20 -34.78
N SER A 217 -0.51 -36.09 -33.45
CA SER A 217 -0.29 -37.22 -32.57
C SER A 217 -1.59 -37.99 -32.35
N LEU A 218 -1.55 -39.29 -32.62
CA LEU A 218 -2.69 -40.20 -32.43
C LEU A 218 -2.98 -40.46 -30.94
N TYR A 219 -2.01 -40.35 -30.05
CA TYR A 219 -2.15 -40.76 -28.64
C TYR A 219 -1.92 -39.61 -27.64
N MET A 220 -1.52 -38.42 -28.10
CA MET A 220 -1.28 -37.27 -27.22
C MET A 220 -2.39 -36.24 -27.39
N GLN A 221 -2.74 -35.56 -26.28
CA GLN A 221 -3.76 -34.54 -26.27
C GLN A 221 -3.29 -33.36 -25.42
N LYS A 222 -3.27 -32.17 -26.03
CA LYS A 222 -2.91 -30.90 -25.36
C LYS A 222 -3.77 -30.74 -24.09
N GLY A 223 -3.11 -30.53 -22.95
CA GLY A 223 -3.76 -30.34 -21.64
C GLY A 223 -4.23 -31.61 -20.93
N VAL A 224 -4.08 -32.81 -21.52
CA VAL A 224 -4.48 -34.08 -20.88
C VAL A 224 -3.25 -34.98 -20.68
N ILE A 225 -2.63 -35.43 -21.77
CA ILE A 225 -1.42 -36.26 -21.74
C ILE A 225 -0.51 -35.84 -22.90
N ASP A 226 0.70 -35.40 -22.56
CA ASP A 226 1.76 -35.07 -23.49
C ASP A 226 2.95 -36.05 -23.40
N HIS A 227 4.02 -35.77 -24.16
CA HIS A 227 5.24 -36.56 -24.14
C HIS A 227 5.96 -36.63 -22.79
N ASN A 228 5.87 -35.59 -21.95
CA ASN A 228 6.47 -35.56 -20.62
C ASN A 228 5.66 -36.42 -19.66
N ASN A 229 4.33 -36.35 -19.75
CA ASN A 229 3.42 -37.20 -18.97
C ASN A 229 3.65 -38.68 -19.31
N TYR A 230 3.81 -39.01 -20.60
CA TYR A 230 4.13 -40.37 -21.01
C TYR A 230 5.50 -40.86 -20.52
N ALA A 231 6.52 -40.01 -20.51
CA ALA A 231 7.82 -40.34 -19.93
C ALA A 231 7.71 -40.63 -18.43
N ASN A 232 7.03 -39.75 -17.67
CA ASN A 232 6.80 -39.92 -16.24
C ASN A 232 5.99 -41.18 -15.91
N ILE A 233 4.96 -41.48 -16.71
CA ILE A 233 4.15 -42.70 -16.58
C ILE A 233 5.02 -43.94 -16.85
N SER A 234 5.83 -43.93 -17.92
CA SER A 234 6.74 -45.03 -18.25
C SER A 234 7.74 -45.31 -17.12
N ASP A 235 8.35 -44.27 -16.57
CA ASP A 235 9.31 -44.38 -15.47
C ASP A 235 8.62 -44.86 -14.18
N SER A 236 7.42 -44.34 -13.88
CA SER A 236 6.65 -44.77 -12.71
C SER A 236 6.24 -46.24 -12.80
N LEU A 237 5.78 -46.70 -13.96
CA LEU A 237 5.38 -48.09 -14.18
C LEU A 237 6.58 -49.04 -14.18
N GLY A 238 7.70 -48.62 -14.75
CA GLY A 238 8.97 -49.34 -14.71
C GLY A 238 9.49 -49.52 -13.29
N ASN A 239 9.61 -48.42 -12.55
CA ASN A 239 10.14 -48.41 -11.18
C ASN A 239 9.28 -49.23 -10.20
N ASN A 240 7.97 -49.33 -10.43
CA ASN A 240 7.05 -50.12 -9.62
C ASN A 240 6.89 -51.58 -10.11
N GLY A 241 7.69 -52.03 -11.08
CA GLY A 241 7.68 -53.43 -11.55
C GLY A 241 6.40 -53.85 -12.28
N PHE A 242 5.63 -52.90 -12.82
CA PHE A 242 4.32 -53.15 -13.43
C PHE A 242 4.39 -54.17 -14.58
N PHE A 243 5.37 -54.01 -15.46
CA PHE A 243 5.62 -54.94 -16.58
C PHE A 243 6.28 -56.26 -16.12
N GLY A 244 7.00 -56.23 -14.98
CA GLY A 244 7.56 -57.44 -14.36
C GLY A 244 6.48 -58.39 -13.84
N ALA A 245 5.32 -57.85 -13.46
CA ALA A 245 4.14 -58.62 -13.07
C ALA A 245 3.27 -59.11 -14.25
N LYS A 246 3.76 -58.99 -15.50
CA LYS A 246 3.05 -59.35 -16.76
C LYS A 246 1.77 -58.55 -17.02
N ASN A 247 1.66 -57.34 -16.47
CA ASN A 247 0.56 -56.43 -16.81
C ASN A 247 0.84 -55.75 -18.16
N GLU A 248 -0.23 -55.45 -18.90
CA GLU A 248 -0.17 -54.83 -20.23
C GLU A 248 -0.89 -53.48 -20.24
N ILE A 249 -0.43 -52.54 -21.06
CA ILE A 249 -1.05 -51.22 -21.22
C ILE A 249 -1.64 -51.10 -22.61
N ARG A 250 -2.92 -50.72 -22.67
CA ARG A 250 -3.61 -50.46 -23.92
C ARG A 250 -3.72 -48.95 -24.14
N LEU A 251 -2.99 -48.42 -25.12
CA LEU A 251 -3.12 -47.05 -25.59
C LEU A 251 -4.14 -47.00 -26.72
N VAL A 252 -5.18 -46.18 -26.56
CA VAL A 252 -6.24 -45.98 -27.56
C VAL A 252 -5.98 -44.65 -28.25
N ALA A 253 -6.08 -44.62 -29.58
CA ALA A 253 -5.92 -43.39 -30.34
C ALA A 253 -7.07 -42.42 -30.04
N LYS A 254 -6.81 -41.12 -30.18
CA LYS A 254 -7.73 -40.01 -29.88
C LYS A 254 -9.03 -40.07 -30.69
N ASP A 255 -8.99 -40.67 -31.87
CA ASP A 255 -10.12 -40.92 -32.78
C ASP A 255 -10.81 -42.27 -32.52
N GLY A 256 -10.33 -43.07 -31.56
CA GLY A 256 -10.83 -44.40 -31.24
C GLY A 256 -10.56 -45.47 -32.30
N SER A 257 -9.83 -45.14 -33.38
CA SER A 257 -9.69 -46.00 -34.56
C SER A 257 -8.71 -47.15 -34.38
N THR A 258 -7.70 -46.97 -33.51
CA THR A 258 -6.62 -47.92 -33.30
C THR A 258 -6.24 -48.01 -31.83
N SER A 259 -5.89 -49.22 -31.38
CA SER A 259 -5.32 -49.43 -30.04
C SER A 259 -4.07 -50.27 -30.11
N VAL A 260 -3.02 -49.85 -29.40
CA VAL A 260 -1.76 -50.59 -29.27
C VAL A 260 -1.65 -51.11 -27.85
N THR A 261 -1.38 -52.41 -27.72
CA THR A 261 -1.10 -53.03 -26.43
C THR A 261 0.41 -53.17 -26.27
N LEU A 262 0.93 -52.62 -25.18
CA LEU A 262 2.35 -52.57 -24.85
C LEU A 262 2.60 -53.47 -23.64
N ARG A 263 3.61 -54.33 -23.73
CA ARG A 263 3.90 -55.37 -22.75
C ARG A 263 5.20 -55.12 -22.00
N THR A 264 6.02 -54.19 -22.48
CA THR A 264 7.30 -53.83 -21.87
C THR A 264 7.47 -52.32 -21.78
N GLN A 265 8.31 -51.89 -20.83
CA GLN A 265 8.68 -50.49 -20.67
C GLN A 265 9.45 -49.98 -21.91
N ASP A 266 10.27 -50.82 -22.52
CA ASP A 266 11.03 -50.48 -23.73
C ASP A 266 10.12 -50.22 -24.94
N GLU A 267 9.06 -51.02 -25.12
CA GLU A 267 8.05 -50.78 -26.17
C GLU A 267 7.33 -49.44 -25.99
N LEU A 268 7.01 -49.07 -24.74
CA LEU A 268 6.41 -47.77 -24.42
C LEU A 268 7.39 -46.62 -24.71
N ASN A 269 8.65 -46.77 -24.30
CA ASN A 269 9.70 -45.78 -24.54
C ASN A 269 10.04 -45.63 -26.03
N GLU A 270 10.06 -46.71 -26.80
CA GLU A 270 10.26 -46.66 -28.25
C GLU A 270 9.08 -46.00 -28.95
N LEU A 271 7.84 -46.26 -28.52
CA LEU A 271 6.66 -45.60 -29.08
C LEU A 271 6.71 -44.08 -28.81
N ILE A 272 7.12 -43.67 -27.60
CA ILE A 272 7.33 -42.27 -27.24
C ILE A 272 8.48 -41.66 -28.08
N LYS A 273 9.63 -42.33 -28.19
CA LYS A 273 10.79 -41.87 -28.97
C LYS A 273 10.50 -41.78 -30.46
N LYS A 274 9.82 -42.77 -31.04
CA LYS A 274 9.45 -42.77 -32.47
C LYS A 274 8.47 -41.65 -32.80
N LYS A 275 7.62 -41.27 -31.84
CA LYS A 275 6.73 -40.11 -31.96
C LYS A 275 7.48 -38.80 -31.71
N LYS A 276 8.47 -38.78 -30.80
CA LYS A 276 9.36 -37.65 -30.53
C LYS A 276 10.36 -37.36 -31.67
N ASN A 277 10.79 -38.37 -32.42
CA ASN A 277 11.68 -38.22 -33.60
C ASN A 277 10.90 -37.88 -34.88
N ARG A 278 9.57 -37.87 -34.82
CA ARG A 278 8.71 -37.22 -35.82
C ARG A 278 8.34 -35.78 -35.40
N CYS A 279 8.85 -35.31 -34.26
CA CYS A 279 8.89 -33.89 -33.89
C CYS A 279 10.04 -33.18 -34.61
#